data_AF-A0A1P8RUS4-F1
#
_entry.id   AF-A0A1P8RUS4-F1
#
_cell.length_a   1.000
_cell.length_b   1.000
_cell.length_c   1.000
_cell.angle_alpha   90.00
_cell.angle_beta   90.00
_cell.angle_gamma   90.00
#
_symmetry.space_group_name_H-M   'P 1'
#
loop_
_entity.id
_entity.type
_entity.pdbx_description
1 polymer ?
#
loop_
_entity_poly.entity_id
_entity_poly.type
_entity_poly.pdbx_seq_one_letter_code
_entity_poly.pdbx_strand_id
1 'polypeptide(L)'
;MVIFLEIGFGIELRHQPLKSLVYFGLLGIAPTLFVISLYNLNRKPFFGGVLSLLVLLGIGFQGPLNIVFASSIWKTQKILKKLPQFPNQQIELQFQDVGAFGYNRRTVKATYFAGVFMKVREVKNETLK
;
A
#
# COMPACT_ATOMS: atom_id res chain seq x y z
N MET A 1 5.85 -4.98 -7.32
CA MET A 1 6.77 -5.32 -6.22
C MET A 1 6.31 -4.72 -4.88
N VAL A 2 6.10 -3.40 -4.79
CA VAL A 2 5.64 -2.73 -3.56
C VAL A 2 4.28 -3.23 -3.02
N ILE A 3 3.28 -3.38 -3.89
CA ILE A 3 1.95 -3.89 -3.49
C ILE A 3 2.03 -5.32 -2.92
N PHE A 4 2.92 -6.14 -3.48
CA PHE A 4 3.13 -7.51 -3.00
C PHE A 4 3.81 -7.55 -1.62
N LEU A 5 4.66 -6.56 -1.31
CA LEU A 5 5.29 -6.41 0.01
C LEU A 5 4.28 -5.95 1.07
N GLU A 6 3.36 -5.06 0.70
CA GLU A 6 2.28 -4.60 1.59
C GLU A 6 1.32 -5.76 1.92
N ILE A 7 0.83 -6.49 0.91
CA ILE A 7 -0.14 -7.57 1.10
C ILE A 7 0.49 -8.83 1.72
N GLY A 8 1.68 -9.23 1.25
CA GLY A 8 2.29 -10.51 1.63
C GLY A 8 3.13 -10.47 2.92
N PHE A 9 3.74 -9.33 3.25
CA PHE A 9 4.72 -9.25 4.33
C PHE A 9 4.39 -8.21 5.42
N GLY A 10 3.31 -7.44 5.25
CA GLY A 10 2.94 -6.36 6.15
C GLY A 10 4.00 -5.25 6.22
N ILE A 11 4.72 -5.06 5.12
CA ILE A 11 5.76 -4.02 4.97
C ILE A 11 5.17 -2.88 4.17
N GLU A 12 5.10 -1.71 4.79
CA GLU A 12 4.50 -0.51 4.22
C GLU A 12 5.55 0.55 3.89
N LEU A 13 5.27 1.36 2.85
CA LEU A 13 6.07 2.55 2.55
C LEU A 13 5.66 3.74 3.40
N ARG A 14 6.67 4.44 3.92
CA ARG A 14 6.49 5.70 4.64
C ARG A 14 6.58 6.93 3.72
N HIS A 15 7.06 6.75 2.49
CA HIS A 15 7.28 7.87 1.58
C HIS A 15 6.05 8.09 0.68
N GLN A 16 5.29 9.16 0.97
CA GLN A 16 4.05 9.53 0.26
C GLN A 16 4.19 9.59 -1.27
N PRO A 17 5.13 10.34 -1.86
CA PRO A 17 5.28 10.40 -3.31
C PRO A 17 5.55 9.03 -3.92
N LEU A 18 6.42 8.20 -3.34
CA LEU A 18 6.68 6.85 -3.84
C LEU A 18 5.43 5.96 -3.79
N LYS A 19 4.69 5.99 -2.68
CA LYS A 19 3.45 5.22 -2.56
C LYS A 19 2.42 5.68 -3.59
N SER A 20 2.20 6.99 -3.71
CA SER A 20 1.28 7.54 -4.71
C SER A 20 1.70 7.20 -6.15
N LEU A 21 2.99 7.29 -6.48
CA LEU A 21 3.52 6.97 -7.81
C LEU A 21 3.26 5.51 -8.17
N VAL A 22 3.44 4.58 -7.23
CA VAL A 22 3.15 3.16 -7.46
C VAL A 22 1.66 2.93 -7.70
N TYR A 23 0.79 3.51 -6.87
CA TYR A 23 -0.66 3.29 -6.94
C TYR A 23 -1.28 3.96 -8.18
N PHE A 24 -0.95 5.22 -8.46
CA PHE A 24 -1.41 5.91 -9.68
C PHE A 24 -0.75 5.36 -10.93
N GLY A 25 0.53 4.98 -10.85
CA GLY A 25 1.23 4.30 -11.94
C GLY A 25 0.53 2.98 -12.31
N LEU A 26 0.09 2.19 -11.32
CA LEU A 26 -0.68 0.97 -11.57
C LEU A 26 -2.00 1.28 -12.29
N LEU A 27 -2.73 2.30 -11.83
CA LEU A 27 -4.00 2.73 -12.41
C LEU A 27 -3.85 3.25 -13.85
N GLY A 28 -2.72 3.85 -14.22
CA GLY A 28 -2.48 4.35 -15.57
C GLY A 28 -1.82 3.34 -16.51
N ILE A 29 -0.77 2.65 -16.05
CA ILE A 29 0.04 1.75 -16.88
C ILE A 29 -0.76 0.51 -17.27
N ALA A 30 -1.54 -0.08 -16.35
CA ALA A 30 -2.31 -1.28 -16.64
C ALA A 30 -3.33 -1.07 -17.80
N PRO A 31 -4.25 -0.10 -17.75
CA PRO A 31 -5.16 0.11 -18.88
C PRO A 31 -4.41 0.46 -20.18
N THR A 32 -3.34 1.25 -20.10
CA THR A 32 -2.52 1.60 -21.28
C THR A 32 -1.91 0.35 -21.95
N LEU A 33 -1.26 -0.53 -21.17
CA LEU A 33 -0.68 -1.76 -21.68
C LEU A 33 -1.75 -2.74 -22.19
N PHE A 34 -2.93 -2.75 -21.58
CA PHE A 34 -4.04 -3.58 -22.03
C PHE A 34 -4.54 -3.11 -23.40
N VAL A 35 -4.73 -1.80 -23.60
CA VAL A 35 -5.13 -1.22 -24.90
C VAL A 35 -4.08 -1.50 -25.98
N ILE A 36 -2.79 -1.31 -25.66
CA ILE A 36 -1.69 -1.64 -26.59
C ILE A 36 -1.71 -3.13 -26.96
N SER A 37 -2.01 -4.00 -25.98
CA SER A 37 -2.13 -5.43 -26.24
C SER A 37 -3.31 -5.77 -27.15
N LEU A 38 -4.46 -5.13 -26.98
CA LEU A 38 -5.61 -5.33 -27.86
C LEU A 38 -5.30 -4.90 -29.29
N TYR A 39 -4.62 -3.76 -29.47
CA TYR A 39 -4.20 -3.28 -30.78
C TYR A 39 -3.22 -4.22 -31.49
N ASN A 40 -2.29 -4.82 -30.73
CA ASN A 40 -1.27 -5.71 -31.29
C ASN A 40 -1.68 -7.19 -31.38
N LEU A 41 -2.87 -7.55 -30.91
CA LEU A 41 -3.35 -8.94 -30.80
C LEU A 41 -3.29 -9.69 -32.14
N ASN A 42 -3.59 -9.00 -33.24
CA ASN A 42 -3.60 -9.57 -34.60
C ASN A 42 -2.21 -9.64 -35.26
N ARG A 43 -1.18 -9.05 -34.64
CA ARG A 43 0.17 -9.00 -35.22
C ARG A 43 1.13 -9.97 -34.55
N LYS A 44 1.18 -9.97 -33.21
CA LYS A 44 2.00 -10.90 -32.40
C LYS A 44 1.39 -11.08 -31.01
N PRO A 45 1.42 -12.29 -30.43
CA PRO A 45 1.00 -12.48 -29.04
C PRO A 45 1.89 -11.66 -28.11
N PHE A 46 1.28 -10.75 -27.36
CA PHE A 46 1.96 -9.90 -26.38
C PHE A 46 1.62 -10.38 -24.97
N PHE A 47 2.57 -11.04 -24.30
CA PHE A 47 2.40 -11.55 -22.92
C PHE A 47 2.04 -10.46 -21.91
N GLY A 48 2.39 -9.20 -22.17
CA GLY A 48 2.01 -8.08 -21.30
C GLY A 48 0.51 -7.82 -21.22
N GLY A 49 -0.27 -8.26 -22.22
CA GLY A 49 -1.74 -8.12 -22.21
C GLY A 49 -2.43 -8.96 -21.15
N VAL A 50 -2.02 -10.23 -21.02
CA VAL A 50 -2.57 -11.15 -20.02
C VAL A 50 -2.25 -10.66 -18.61
N LEU A 51 -1.01 -10.23 -18.38
CA LEU A 51 -0.61 -9.66 -17.09
C LEU A 51 -1.43 -8.39 -16.77
N SER A 52 -1.61 -7.52 -17.76
CA SER A 52 -2.38 -6.29 -17.57
C SER A 52 -3.85 -6.55 -17.30
N LEU A 53 -4.45 -7.54 -17.96
CA LEU A 53 -5.81 -7.98 -17.71
C LEU A 53 -5.99 -8.48 -16.28
N LEU A 54 -5.07 -9.30 -15.76
CA LEU A 54 -5.10 -9.77 -14.38
C LEU A 54 -5.03 -8.61 -13.38
N VAL A 55 -4.18 -7.61 -13.64
CA VAL A 55 -4.07 -6.41 -12.80
C VAL A 55 -5.38 -5.59 -12.85
N LEU A 56 -5.97 -5.40 -14.03
CA LEU A 56 -7.24 -4.71 -14.20
C LEU A 56 -8.40 -5.42 -13.50
N LEU A 57 -8.45 -6.76 -13.55
CA LEU A 57 -9.42 -7.55 -12.80
C LEU A 57 -9.26 -7.35 -11.29
N GLY A 58 -8.01 -7.34 -10.79
CA GLY A 58 -7.72 -7.04 -9.39
C GLY A 58 -8.15 -5.62 -8.99
N ILE A 59 -7.92 -4.62 -9.85
CA ILE A 59 -8.38 -3.24 -9.67
C ILE A 59 -9.91 -3.18 -9.65
N GLY A 60 -10.58 -3.90 -10.55
CA GLY A 60 -12.04 -3.98 -10.62
C GLY A 60 -12.65 -4.63 -9.39
N PHE A 61 -12.07 -5.72 -8.90
CA PHE A 61 -12.52 -6.42 -7.70
C PHE A 61 -12.36 -5.57 -6.43
N GLN A 62 -11.20 -4.93 -6.26
CA GLN A 62 -10.95 -4.06 -5.09
C GLN A 62 -11.71 -2.73 -5.19
N GLY A 63 -12.01 -2.26 -6.40
CA GLY A 63 -12.58 -0.96 -6.68
C GLY A 63 -11.50 0.12 -6.87
N PRO A 64 -11.51 0.90 -7.97
CA PRO A 64 -10.47 1.88 -8.28
C PRO A 64 -10.39 3.00 -7.24
N LEU A 65 -11.53 3.44 -6.69
CA LEU A 65 -11.58 4.45 -5.63
C LEU A 65 -10.88 3.99 -4.35
N ASN A 66 -11.05 2.72 -3.96
CA ASN A 66 -10.38 2.16 -2.79
C ASN A 66 -8.85 2.16 -2.95
N ILE A 67 -8.36 1.94 -4.17
CA ILE A 67 -6.93 2.01 -4.49
C ILE A 67 -6.43 3.46 -4.40
N VAL A 68 -7.20 4.43 -4.90
CA VAL A 68 -6.87 5.86 -4.74
C VAL A 68 -6.79 6.25 -3.27
N PHE A 69 -7.76 5.83 -2.45
CA PHE A 69 -7.73 6.16 -1.02
C PHE A 69 -6.64 5.41 -0.25
N ALA A 70 -6.29 4.19 -0.66
CA ALA A 70 -5.18 3.44 -0.08
C ALA A 70 -3.79 4.03 -0.41
N SER A 71 -3.70 4.92 -1.40
CA SER A 71 -2.44 5.54 -1.83
C SER A 71 -1.82 6.47 -0.77
N SER A 72 -2.61 6.93 0.21
CA SER A 72 -2.12 7.73 1.33
C SER A 72 -1.30 6.89 2.31
N ILE A 73 -0.27 7.48 2.90
CA ILE A 73 0.53 6.84 3.94
C ILE A 73 -0.16 6.91 5.30
N TRP A 74 0.11 5.90 6.12
CA TRP A 74 -0.14 5.97 7.54
C TRP A 74 0.85 6.93 8.20
N LYS A 75 0.34 7.89 8.96
CA LYS A 75 1.12 8.86 9.73
C LYS A 75 1.00 8.57 11.22
N THR A 76 2.13 8.56 11.90
CA THR A 76 2.19 8.47 13.36
C THR A 76 1.61 9.73 13.98
N GLN A 77 0.55 9.59 14.79
CA GLN A 77 0.01 10.69 15.58
C GLN A 77 0.56 10.69 17.00
N LYS A 78 0.61 9.51 17.63
CA LYS A 78 1.08 9.38 19.01
C LYS A 78 1.92 8.13 19.18
N ILE A 79 3.06 8.26 19.83
CA ILE A 79 3.85 7.13 20.29
C ILE A 79 3.30 6.73 21.66
N LEU A 80 2.76 5.51 21.76
CA LEU A 80 2.19 4.98 23.00
C LEU A 80 3.26 4.37 23.89
N LYS A 81 4.22 3.65 23.31
CA LYS A 81 5.29 2.97 24.05
C LYS A 81 6.52 2.80 23.18
N LYS A 82 7.70 3.19 23.70
CA LYS A 82 9.00 2.87 23.08
C LYS A 82 9.55 1.59 23.72
N LEU A 83 10.12 0.69 22.92
CA LEU A 83 10.79 -0.50 23.46
C LEU A 83 12.28 -0.16 23.63
N PRO A 84 12.81 -0.06 24.86
CA PRO A 84 14.20 0.33 25.08
C PRO A 84 15.21 -0.69 24.51
N GLN A 85 14.83 -1.97 24.42
CA GLN A 85 15.67 -3.02 23.85
C GLN A 85 15.79 -2.96 22.32
N PHE A 86 14.84 -2.30 21.65
CA PHE A 86 14.79 -2.22 20.19
C PHE A 86 14.48 -0.78 19.76
N PRO A 87 15.50 0.07 19.54
CA PRO A 87 15.33 1.51 19.30
C PRO A 87 14.50 1.81 18.04
N ASN A 88 14.47 0.89 17.09
CA ASN A 88 13.71 1.00 15.84
C ASN A 88 12.28 0.46 15.97
N GLN A 89 11.85 0.06 17.17
CA GLN A 89 10.55 -0.54 17.41
C GLN A 89 9.76 0.22 18.48
N GLN A 90 8.53 0.56 18.14
CA GLN A 90 7.64 1.28 19.04
C GLN A 90 6.17 0.98 18.75
N ILE A 91 5.33 1.15 19.77
CA ILE A 91 3.88 1.04 19.65
C ILE A 91 3.34 2.45 19.40
N GLU A 92 2.56 2.59 18.35
CA GLU A 92 2.09 3.86 17.84
C GLU A 92 0.62 3.83 17.51
N LEU A 93 -0.01 4.98 17.69
CA LEU A 93 -1.29 5.29 17.08
C LEU A 93 -1.07 5.99 15.75
N GLN A 94 -1.59 5.39 14.69
CA GLN A 94 -1.43 5.85 13.32
C GLN A 94 -2.78 6.23 12.72
N PHE A 95 -2.75 7.25 11.86
CA PHE A 95 -3.88 7.70 11.08
C PHE A 95 -3.54 7.71 9.59
N GLN A 96 -4.49 7.35 8.76
CA GLN A 96 -4.38 7.42 7.31
C GLN A 96 -5.53 8.26 6.79
N ASP A 97 -5.21 9.20 5.90
CA ASP A 97 -6.17 10.06 5.23
C ASP A 97 -6.85 9.30 4.07
N VAL A 98 -8.18 9.16 4.12
CA VAL A 98 -8.98 8.46 3.11
C VAL A 98 -9.70 9.48 2.21
N GLY A 99 -9.28 10.75 2.24
CA GLY A 99 -9.91 11.84 1.51
C GLY A 99 -11.31 12.14 2.04
N ALA A 100 -12.29 12.18 1.15
CA ALA A 100 -13.68 12.52 1.48
C ALA A 100 -14.35 11.55 2.48
N PHE A 101 -13.77 10.37 2.69
CA PHE A 101 -14.27 9.36 3.63
C PHE A 101 -13.70 9.52 5.05
N GLY A 102 -12.87 10.55 5.30
CA GLY A 102 -12.32 10.86 6.62
C GLY A 102 -10.98 10.18 6.87
N TYR A 103 -10.79 9.65 8.10
CA TYR A 103 -9.51 9.08 8.53
C TYR A 103 -9.66 7.65 9.05
N ASN A 104 -8.81 6.75 8.56
CA ASN A 104 -8.61 5.46 9.20
C ASN A 104 -7.69 5.62 10.40
N ARG A 105 -7.93 4.84 11.46
CA ARG A 105 -7.14 4.84 12.70
C ARG A 105 -6.74 3.41 13.06
N ARG A 106 -5.49 3.21 13.47
CA ARG A 106 -5.02 1.92 13.99
C ARG A 106 -3.95 2.09 15.07
N THR A 107 -3.86 1.09 15.96
CA THR A 107 -2.78 0.97 16.94
C THR A 107 -1.89 -0.19 16.55
N VAL A 108 -0.61 0.09 16.32
CA VAL A 108 0.31 -0.89 15.74
C VAL A 108 1.67 -0.84 16.41
N LYS A 109 2.31 -2.01 16.44
CA LYS A 109 3.73 -2.15 16.73
C LYS A 109 4.47 -1.99 15.42
N ALA A 110 5.11 -0.84 15.26
CA ALA A 110 5.88 -0.46 14.10
C ALA A 110 7.36 -0.81 14.31
N THR A 111 7.97 -1.48 13.34
CA THR A 111 9.42 -1.67 13.24
C THR A 111 9.93 -0.93 12.00
N TYR A 112 10.81 0.03 12.21
CA TYR A 112 11.35 0.87 11.14
C TYR A 112 12.60 0.27 10.50
N PHE A 113 12.65 0.33 9.17
CA PHE A 113 13.79 -0.11 8.37
C PHE A 113 14.27 1.05 7.49
N ALA A 114 15.50 1.52 7.77
CA ALA A 114 16.19 2.55 7.00
C ALA A 114 15.38 3.85 6.76
N GLY A 115 14.39 4.15 7.60
CA GLY A 115 13.51 5.33 7.48
C GLY A 115 12.51 5.31 6.32
N VAL A 116 12.61 4.34 5.40
CA VAL A 116 11.77 4.24 4.18
C VAL A 116 10.61 3.27 4.37
N PHE A 117 10.87 2.15 5.04
CA PHE A 117 9.89 1.08 5.23
C PHE A 117 9.54 0.92 6.70
N MET A 118 8.32 0.44 6.94
CA MET A 118 7.83 0.10 8.25
C MET A 118 7.14 -1.25 8.18
N LYS A 119 7.58 -2.19 9.02
CA LYS A 119 6.83 -3.42 9.25
C LYS A 119 5.83 -3.18 10.35
N VAL A 120 4.59 -3.59 10.11
CA VAL A 120 3.47 -3.28 10.99
C VAL A 120 2.88 -4.58 11.54
N ARG A 121 2.61 -4.59 12.84
CA ARG A 121 1.76 -5.62 13.48
C ARG A 121 0.68 -4.94 14.29
N GLU A 122 -0.56 -5.34 14.09
CA GLU A 122 -1.67 -4.85 14.91
C GLU A 122 -1.50 -5.30 16.36
N VAL A 123 -1.80 -4.38 17.27
CA VAL A 123 -1.74 -4.62 18.71
C VAL A 123 -3.16 -4.55 19.24
N LYS A 124 -3.69 -5.68 19.73
CA LYS A 124 -4.97 -5.68 20.44
C LYS A 124 -4.83 -4.84 21.72
N ASN A 125 -5.80 -3.98 21.96
CA ASN A 125 -5.86 -3.02 23.07
C ASN A 125 -5.62 -3.66 24.46
N GLU A 126 -5.83 -4.98 24.60
CA GLU A 126 -5.61 -5.75 25.83
C GLU A 126 -4.16 -5.76 26.32
N THR A 127 -3.18 -5.48 25.46
CA THR A 127 -1.74 -5.50 25.81
C THR A 127 -1.16 -4.14 26.23
N LEU A 128 -2.01 -3.12 26.37
CA LEU A 128 -1.62 -1.76 26.77
C LEU A 128 -1.92 -1.43 28.24
N LYS A 129 -2.28 -2.43 29.06
CA LYS A 129 -2.35 -2.29 30.52
C LYS A 129 -0.96 -2.28 31.16
#